data_AF-A0A957R148-F1
#
_entry.id   AF-A0A957R148-F1
#
_cell.length_a   1.000
_cell.length_b   1.000
_cell.length_c   1.000
_cell.angle_alpha   90.00
_cell.angle_beta   90.00
_cell.angle_gamma   90.00
#
_symmetry.space_group_name_H-M   'P 1'
#
loop_
_entity.id
_entity.type
_entity.pdbx_description
1 polymer ?
#
loop_
_entity_poly.entity_id
_entity_poly.type
_entity_poly.pdbx_seq_one_letter_code
_entity_poly.pdbx_strand_id
1 'polypeptide(L)'
;MEELQAGRSLELTFELLQGAIDIHVHPGPHLFSSPRRVDPFEAAQQAKDAGMQAIVLLDVFEMSNGTAWLVNKVVKDFKTFGGLILNTVYGGMNPRAVRTALYYGDGAKYISFGAHSTYYQAAKEGRMVDG
;
A
#
# COMPACT_ATOMS: atom_id res chain seq x y z
N MET A 1 -25.74 -6.89 1.15
CA MET A 1 -25.19 -6.39 -0.14
C MET A 1 -26.20 -5.41 -0.67
N GLU A 2 -25.76 -4.20 -1.00
CA GLU A 2 -26.62 -3.22 -1.67
C GLU A 2 -27.11 -3.83 -3.00
N GLU A 3 -28.42 -3.75 -3.29
CA GLU A 3 -28.97 -4.33 -4.51
C GLU A 3 -28.34 -3.66 -5.73
N LEU A 4 -27.70 -4.45 -6.58
CA LEU A 4 -27.16 -3.98 -7.84
C LEU A 4 -28.31 -3.58 -8.76
N GLN A 5 -28.08 -2.58 -9.63
CA GLN A 5 -29.05 -2.21 -10.66
C GLN A 5 -29.40 -3.41 -11.55
N ALA A 6 -30.65 -3.48 -12.02
CA ALA A 6 -31.13 -4.58 -12.86
C ALA A 6 -30.19 -4.86 -14.04
N GLY A 7 -29.83 -6.14 -14.22
CA GLY A 7 -28.90 -6.60 -15.26
C GLY A 7 -27.41 -6.51 -14.90
N ARG A 8 -27.04 -6.10 -13.68
CA ARG A 8 -25.65 -6.11 -13.21
C ARG A 8 -25.36 -7.30 -12.29
N SER A 9 -24.16 -7.88 -12.42
CA SER A 9 -23.63 -8.97 -11.59
C SER A 9 -22.17 -8.69 -11.24
N LEU A 10 -21.71 -9.24 -10.12
CA LEU A 10 -20.30 -9.25 -9.71
C LEU A 10 -19.61 -10.59 -9.97
N GLU A 11 -20.31 -11.57 -10.57
CA GLU A 11 -19.76 -12.93 -10.79
C GLU A 11 -18.43 -12.90 -11.56
N LEU A 12 -18.39 -12.20 -12.70
CA LEU A 12 -17.15 -12.07 -13.49
C LEU A 12 -16.05 -11.35 -12.68
N THR A 13 -16.42 -10.37 -11.85
CA THR A 13 -15.44 -9.70 -10.97
C THR A 13 -14.82 -10.70 -9.99
N PHE A 14 -15.63 -11.52 -9.32
CA PHE A 14 -15.12 -12.52 -8.38
C PHE A 14 -14.30 -13.63 -9.06
N GLU A 15 -14.68 -14.02 -10.29
CA GLU A 15 -13.91 -14.95 -11.11
C GLU A 15 -12.52 -14.37 -11.45
N LEU A 16 -12.47 -13.10 -11.88
CA LEU A 16 -11.22 -12.42 -12.24
C LEU A 16 -10.28 -12.19 -11.04
N LEU A 17 -10.81 -12.15 -9.81
CA LEU A 17 -10.00 -12.04 -8.61
C LEU A 17 -9.28 -13.34 -8.24
N GLN A 18 -9.75 -14.49 -8.70
CA GLN A 18 -9.11 -15.77 -8.38
C GLN A 18 -7.67 -15.81 -8.90
N GLY A 19 -6.70 -15.94 -7.99
CA GLY A 19 -5.27 -15.94 -8.31
C GLY A 19 -4.71 -14.57 -8.71
N ALA A 20 -5.50 -13.50 -8.69
CA ALA A 20 -5.05 -12.16 -9.05
C ALA A 20 -4.05 -11.60 -8.01
N ILE A 21 -3.25 -10.62 -8.46
CA ILE A 21 -2.39 -9.82 -7.59
C ILE A 21 -2.73 -8.35 -7.80
N ASP A 22 -3.19 -7.67 -6.74
CA ASP A 22 -3.32 -6.22 -6.75
C ASP A 22 -2.00 -5.58 -6.29
N ILE A 23 -1.37 -4.85 -7.20
CA ILE A 23 -0.07 -4.22 -6.98
C ILE A 23 -0.16 -2.81 -6.40
N HIS A 24 -1.36 -2.30 -6.12
CA HIS A 24 -1.57 -0.92 -5.71
C HIS A 24 -2.58 -0.74 -4.56
N VAL A 25 -2.27 -1.26 -3.37
CA VAL A 25 -3.15 -1.13 -2.19
C VAL A 25 -2.58 -0.15 -1.18
N HIS A 26 -3.33 0.91 -0.82
CA HIS A 26 -3.01 1.83 0.28
C HIS A 26 -3.91 1.54 1.50
N PRO A 27 -3.55 0.57 2.36
CA PRO A 27 -4.23 0.41 3.65
C PRO A 27 -3.81 1.52 4.62
N GLY A 28 -4.51 1.61 5.75
CA GLY A 28 -4.04 2.41 6.87
C GLY A 28 -2.77 1.81 7.51
N PRO A 29 -2.13 2.49 8.47
CA PRO A 29 -2.44 3.83 8.94
C PRO A 29 -2.17 4.89 7.87
N HIS A 30 -2.82 6.04 8.01
CA HIS A 30 -2.59 7.21 7.17
C HIS A 30 -2.92 8.47 7.98
N LEU A 31 -2.77 9.67 7.39
CA LEU A 31 -3.15 10.92 8.03
C LEU A 31 -4.62 10.91 8.48
N PHE A 32 -4.91 11.47 9.66
CA PHE A 32 -6.27 11.61 10.20
C PHE A 32 -7.23 12.33 9.24
N SER A 33 -6.72 13.29 8.45
CA SER A 33 -7.48 14.02 7.44
C SER A 33 -7.85 13.19 6.20
N SER A 34 -7.25 12.01 6.03
CA SER A 34 -7.50 11.09 4.92
C SER A 34 -7.42 9.65 5.45
N PRO A 35 -8.41 9.22 6.25
CA PRO A 35 -8.42 7.90 6.83
C PRO A 35 -8.64 6.85 5.74
N ARG A 36 -7.93 5.73 5.84
CA ARG A 36 -8.14 4.58 4.95
C ARG A 36 -9.27 3.71 5.47
N ARG A 37 -9.92 2.99 4.55
CA ARG A 37 -11.09 2.16 4.85
C ARG A 37 -10.74 0.93 5.69
N VAL A 38 -9.52 0.43 5.55
CA VAL A 38 -9.05 -0.83 6.16
C VAL A 38 -7.60 -0.69 6.61
N ASP A 39 -7.23 -1.43 7.63
CA ASP A 39 -5.82 -1.64 7.99
C ASP A 39 -5.15 -2.71 7.09
N PRO A 40 -3.82 -2.92 7.18
CA PRO A 40 -3.11 -3.85 6.31
C PRO A 40 -3.48 -5.32 6.53
N PHE A 41 -3.85 -5.69 7.75
CA PHE A 41 -4.25 -7.04 8.10
C PHE A 41 -5.64 -7.33 7.55
N GLU A 42 -6.57 -6.39 7.73
CA GLU A 42 -7.92 -6.45 7.14
C GLU A 42 -7.87 -6.50 5.62
N ALA A 43 -7.01 -5.68 4.98
CA ALA A 43 -6.83 -5.69 3.53
C ALA A 43 -6.34 -7.07 3.03
N ALA A 44 -5.34 -7.64 3.71
CA ALA A 44 -4.81 -8.96 3.37
C ALA A 44 -5.84 -10.08 3.58
N GLN A 45 -6.62 -10.02 4.67
CA GLN A 45 -7.68 -11.00 4.94
C GLN A 45 -8.79 -10.91 3.88
N GLN A 46 -9.25 -9.70 3.55
CA GLN A 46 -10.27 -9.49 2.50
C GLN A 46 -9.79 -10.00 1.13
N ALA A 47 -8.53 -9.73 0.76
CA ALA A 47 -7.96 -10.21 -0.50
C ALA A 47 -7.82 -11.74 -0.53
N LYS A 48 -7.39 -12.35 0.58
CA LYS A 48 -7.34 -13.81 0.74
C LYS A 48 -8.73 -14.42 0.57
N ASP A 49 -9.72 -13.88 1.26
CA ASP A 49 -11.10 -14.39 1.23
C ASP A 49 -11.75 -14.22 -0.15
N ALA A 50 -11.31 -13.23 -0.93
CA ALA A 50 -11.70 -13.05 -2.32
C ALA A 50 -10.99 -14.01 -3.30
N GLY A 51 -10.09 -14.88 -2.83
CA GLY A 51 -9.36 -15.86 -3.64
C GLY A 51 -8.15 -15.30 -4.39
N MET A 52 -7.70 -14.10 -4.03
CA MET A 52 -6.49 -13.51 -4.63
C MET A 52 -5.23 -14.25 -4.20
N GLN A 53 -4.16 -14.13 -4.98
CA GLN A 53 -2.87 -14.75 -4.67
C GLN A 53 -2.02 -13.87 -3.73
N ALA A 54 -2.07 -12.55 -3.91
CA ALA A 54 -1.29 -11.60 -3.13
C ALA A 54 -1.79 -10.17 -3.27
N ILE A 55 -1.31 -9.28 -2.40
CA ILE A 55 -1.39 -7.82 -2.58
C ILE A 55 -0.05 -7.14 -2.32
N VAL A 56 0.16 -5.98 -2.93
CA VAL A 56 1.30 -5.10 -2.66
C VAL A 56 0.80 -3.88 -1.91
N LEU A 57 1.32 -3.70 -0.70
CA LEU A 57 1.04 -2.57 0.17
C LEU A 57 1.87 -1.37 -0.26
N LEU A 58 1.25 -0.21 -0.32
CA LEU A 58 1.90 1.08 -0.51
C LEU A 58 1.65 1.95 0.71
N ASP A 59 2.68 2.72 1.02
CA ASP A 59 2.63 3.76 2.01
C ASP A 59 3.47 4.93 1.46
N VAL A 60 2.86 6.12 1.48
CA VAL A 60 3.47 7.35 0.95
C VAL A 60 4.29 8.09 2.01
N PHE A 61 4.20 7.69 3.28
CA PHE A 61 4.96 8.28 4.37
C PHE A 61 5.99 7.31 4.94
N GLU A 62 5.71 6.01 4.97
CA GLU A 62 6.57 5.01 5.57
C GLU A 62 6.92 3.82 4.65
N MET A 63 7.85 2.97 5.10
CA MET A 63 8.28 1.75 4.41
C MET A 63 7.20 0.66 4.53
N SER A 64 6.47 0.39 3.45
CA SER A 64 5.44 -0.65 3.46
C SER A 64 6.00 -2.08 3.50
N ASN A 65 7.28 -2.29 3.17
CA ASN A 65 7.91 -3.62 3.28
C ASN A 65 8.05 -4.11 4.73
N GLY A 66 8.18 -3.22 5.71
CA GLY A 66 8.12 -3.59 7.12
C GLY A 66 6.72 -4.03 7.54
N THR A 67 5.71 -3.29 7.10
CA THR A 67 4.29 -3.63 7.32
C THR A 67 3.93 -4.98 6.69
N ALA A 68 4.32 -5.20 5.43
CA ALA A 68 4.11 -6.48 4.75
C ALA A 68 4.77 -7.65 5.49
N TRP A 69 5.96 -7.45 6.06
CA TRP A 69 6.62 -8.46 6.88
C TRP A 69 5.80 -8.83 8.13
N LEU A 70 5.21 -7.84 8.81
CA LEU A 70 4.31 -8.07 9.95
C LEU A 70 3.02 -8.78 9.52
N VAL A 71 2.38 -8.33 8.43
CA VAL A 71 1.15 -8.94 7.93
C VAL A 71 1.35 -10.40 7.58
N ASN A 72 2.44 -10.74 6.88
CA ASN A 72 2.79 -12.13 6.55
C ASN A 72 3.01 -13.02 7.80
N LYS A 73 3.29 -12.43 8.96
CA LYS A 73 3.38 -13.19 10.22
C LYS A 73 2.02 -13.49 10.83
N VAL A 74 1.00 -12.69 10.53
CA VAL A 74 -0.36 -12.82 11.10
C VAL A 74 -1.30 -13.54 10.14
N VAL A 75 -1.39 -13.06 8.90
CA VAL A 75 -2.25 -13.63 7.86
C VAL A 75 -1.48 -14.76 7.16
N LYS A 76 -1.71 -16.00 7.62
CA LYS A 76 -1.09 -17.20 7.05
C LYS A 76 -1.69 -17.57 5.70
N ASP A 77 -0.93 -18.32 4.90
CA ASP A 77 -1.33 -18.82 3.57
C ASP A 77 -1.76 -17.72 2.59
N PHE A 78 -1.25 -16.50 2.78
CA PHE A 78 -1.44 -15.38 1.88
C PHE A 78 -0.19 -14.51 1.92
N LYS A 79 0.22 -13.97 0.76
CA LYS A 79 1.44 -13.17 0.68
C LYS A 79 1.10 -11.70 0.47
N THR A 80 1.67 -10.87 1.31
CA THR A 80 1.75 -9.42 1.11
C THR A 80 3.18 -9.03 0.77
N PHE A 81 3.30 -8.05 -0.11
CA PHE A 81 4.57 -7.42 -0.46
C PHE A 81 4.51 -5.94 -0.14
N GLY A 82 5.67 -5.32 -0.02
CA GLY A 82 5.77 -3.87 0.16
C GLY A 82 7.07 -3.35 -0.41
N GLY A 83 7.28 -2.06 -0.26
CA GLY A 83 8.43 -1.37 -0.83
C GLY A 83 8.60 0.01 -0.22
N LEU A 84 9.26 0.87 -0.99
CA LEU A 84 9.56 2.24 -0.58
C LEU A 84 9.12 3.22 -1.66
N ILE A 85 8.41 4.26 -1.26
CA ILE A 85 8.16 5.45 -2.08
C ILE A 85 9.11 6.55 -1.60
N LEU A 86 9.94 7.06 -2.50
CA LEU A 86 11.00 8.04 -2.23
C LEU A 86 10.43 9.47 -2.07
N ASN A 87 9.56 9.65 -1.08
CA ASN A 87 9.04 10.95 -0.70
C ASN A 87 10.04 11.76 0.14
N THR A 88 9.76 13.04 0.37
CA THR A 88 10.61 13.97 1.13
C THR A 88 10.93 13.49 2.55
N VAL A 89 10.02 12.75 3.20
CA VAL A 89 10.24 12.10 4.51
C VAL A 89 11.42 11.11 4.50
N TYR A 90 11.76 10.55 3.33
CA TYR A 90 12.94 9.71 3.10
C TYR A 90 14.10 10.45 2.42
N GLY A 91 14.01 11.78 2.26
CA GLY A 91 15.02 12.62 1.63
C GLY A 91 14.97 12.63 0.10
N GLY A 92 13.84 12.26 -0.52
CA GLY A 92 13.70 12.21 -1.98
C GLY A 92 14.53 11.09 -2.60
N MET A 93 15.33 11.38 -3.64
CA MET A 93 16.20 10.41 -4.32
C MET A 93 17.38 9.96 -3.43
N ASN A 94 17.07 9.23 -2.37
CA ASN A 94 18.02 8.83 -1.33
C ASN A 94 18.46 7.36 -1.53
N PRO A 95 19.67 7.11 -2.06
CA PRO A 95 20.15 5.75 -2.28
C PRO A 95 20.38 4.96 -0.97
N ARG A 96 20.61 5.66 0.16
CA ARG A 96 20.74 5.00 1.47
C ARG A 96 19.39 4.46 1.94
N ALA A 97 18.29 5.19 1.69
CA ALA A 97 16.95 4.71 2.00
C ALA A 97 16.60 3.46 1.18
N VAL A 98 16.92 3.47 -0.14
CA VAL A 98 16.77 2.29 -1.00
C VAL A 98 17.56 1.09 -0.47
N ARG A 99 18.85 1.29 -0.14
CA ARG A 99 19.69 0.21 0.43
C ARG A 99 19.08 -0.37 1.71
N THR A 100 18.56 0.49 2.59
CA THR A 100 17.92 0.05 3.84
C THR A 100 16.66 -0.77 3.54
N ALA A 101 15.82 -0.30 2.62
CA ALA A 101 14.58 -0.97 2.24
C ALA A 101 14.81 -2.38 1.66
N LEU A 102 15.93 -2.62 0.96
CA LEU A 102 16.28 -3.95 0.44
C LEU A 102 16.46 -5.01 1.53
N TYR A 103 16.87 -4.61 2.75
CA TYR A 103 17.17 -5.52 3.86
C TYR A 103 16.20 -5.40 5.04
N TYR A 104 15.28 -4.43 5.01
CA TYR A 104 14.29 -4.25 6.07
C TYR A 104 13.12 -5.22 5.90
N GLY A 105 12.78 -5.96 6.96
CA GLY A 105 11.79 -7.04 6.89
C GLY A 105 12.21 -8.14 5.91
N ASP A 106 11.30 -8.52 5.00
CA ASP A 106 11.57 -9.46 3.89
C ASP A 106 12.16 -8.78 2.64
N GLY A 107 12.59 -7.52 2.77
CA GLY A 107 13.12 -6.69 1.70
C GLY A 107 12.04 -6.12 0.78
N ALA A 108 12.24 -4.88 0.34
CA ALA A 108 11.39 -4.21 -0.63
C ALA A 108 11.29 -4.98 -1.96
N LYS A 109 10.08 -5.03 -2.53
CA LYS A 109 9.79 -5.61 -3.86
C LYS A 109 9.55 -4.56 -4.92
N TYR A 110 9.40 -3.30 -4.53
CA TYR A 110 9.38 -2.16 -5.42
C TYR A 110 10.10 -0.96 -4.80
N ILE A 111 10.58 -0.07 -5.67
CA ILE A 111 11.00 1.29 -5.32
C ILE A 111 10.25 2.22 -6.28
N SER A 112 9.56 3.24 -5.74
CA SER A 112 8.87 4.25 -6.53
C SER A 112 9.45 5.64 -6.27
N PHE A 113 9.39 6.51 -7.26
CA PHE A 113 9.71 7.93 -7.07
C PHE A 113 8.62 8.64 -6.27
N GLY A 114 8.94 9.81 -5.72
CA GLY A 114 8.05 10.53 -4.81
C GLY A 114 6.67 10.81 -5.40
N ALA A 115 5.63 10.39 -4.69
CA ALA A 115 4.22 10.60 -5.06
C ALA A 115 3.63 11.90 -4.48
N HIS A 116 4.07 12.32 -3.29
CA HIS A 116 3.71 13.58 -2.63
C HIS A 116 4.80 14.66 -2.75
N SER A 117 5.85 14.38 -3.52
CA SER A 117 7.03 15.25 -3.61
C SER A 117 7.10 16.04 -4.92
N THR A 118 6.00 16.09 -5.69
CA THR A 118 5.95 16.98 -6.87
C THR A 118 6.05 18.42 -6.42
N TYR A 119 6.65 19.30 -7.25
CA TYR A 119 6.72 20.73 -6.93
C TYR A 119 5.35 21.30 -6.53
N TYR A 120 4.28 20.89 -7.21
CA TYR A 120 2.92 21.32 -6.93
C TYR A 120 2.43 20.89 -5.54
N GLN A 121 2.58 19.59 -5.19
CA GLN A 121 2.18 19.08 -3.87
C GLN A 121 3.05 19.70 -2.76
N ALA A 122 4.37 19.69 -2.94
CA ALA A 122 5.32 20.24 -1.97
C ALA A 122 5.12 21.75 -1.74
N ALA A 123 4.82 22.54 -2.78
CA ALA A 123 4.55 23.97 -2.66
C ALA A 123 3.25 24.28 -1.91
N LYS A 124 2.34 23.29 -1.77
CA LYS A 124 1.03 23.43 -1.11
C LYS A 124 0.99 22.81 0.28
N GLU A 125 1.65 21.67 0.46
CA GLU A 125 1.70 20.92 1.73
C GLU A 125 2.82 21.42 2.65
N GLY A 126 3.88 22.04 2.11
CA GLY A 126 5.13 22.35 2.80
C GLY A 126 5.29 23.78 3.34
N ARG A 127 4.22 24.51 3.67
CA ARG A 127 4.35 25.80 4.37
C ARG A 127 3.64 25.77 5.72
N MET A 128 4.38 25.35 6.73
CA MET A 128 4.28 26.09 7.99
C MET A 128 5.24 27.26 7.85
N VAL A 129 4.71 28.48 7.82
CA VAL A 129 5.52 29.67 8.08
C VAL A 129 5.82 29.57 9.58
N ASP A 130 7.03 29.10 9.92
CA ASP A 130 7.58 28.94 11.28
C ASP A 130 7.49 27.55 11.97
N GLY A 131 7.18 26.49 11.23
CA GLY A 131 7.13 25.12 11.78
C GLY A 131 5.90 24.85 12.62
#